data_AF-N4WK01-F1
#
_entry.id   AF-N4WK01-F1
#
_cell.length_a   1.000
_cell.length_b   1.000
_cell.length_c   1.000
_cell.angle_alpha   90.00
_cell.angle_beta   90.00
_cell.angle_gamma   90.00
#
_symmetry.space_group_name_H-M   'P 1'
#
loop_
_entity.id
_entity.type
_entity.pdbx_description
1 polymer ?
#
loop_
_entity_poly.entity_id
_entity_poly.type
_entity_poly.pdbx_seq_one_letter_code
_entity_poly.pdbx_strand_id
1 'polypeptide(L)'
;MIASSIPVGSGAVHIDHGVYPVPAPATLEIIKGVPLKKSDIQTELTTPTGAAIAKHFADEFCTIPHMTVLQTGYGAGTKTFENHPNILRVLIGEA
;
A
#
# COMPACT_ATOMS: atom_id res chain seq x y z
N MET A 1 7.32 -12.97 5.63
CA MET A 1 6.02 -12.25 5.59
C MET A 1 5.61 -12.09 4.13
N ILE A 2 4.32 -12.12 3.85
CA ILE A 2 3.77 -11.90 2.50
C ILE A 2 2.94 -10.63 2.48
N ALA A 3 2.86 -9.98 1.33
CA ALA A 3 2.06 -8.77 1.13
C ALA A 3 1.24 -8.85 -0.16
N SER A 4 0.10 -8.15 -0.23
CA SER A 4 -0.60 -7.97 -1.50
C SER A 4 0.09 -6.92 -2.37
N SER A 5 -0.18 -6.93 -3.68
CA SER A 5 0.23 -5.85 -4.59
C SER A 5 -0.08 -4.45 -4.03
N ILE A 6 0.84 -3.51 -4.18
CA ILE A 6 0.77 -2.19 -3.52
C ILE A 6 -0.19 -1.25 -4.27
N PRO A 7 -1.26 -0.73 -3.64
CA PRO A 7 -2.11 0.30 -4.24
C PRO A 7 -1.40 1.66 -4.21
N VAL A 8 -1.08 2.21 -5.38
CA VAL A 8 -0.34 3.48 -5.46
C VAL A 8 -1.25 4.71 -5.45
N GLY A 9 -2.51 4.57 -5.90
CA GLY A 9 -3.40 5.70 -6.16
C GLY A 9 -3.25 6.21 -7.59
N SER A 10 -3.67 7.45 -7.84
CA SER A 10 -3.63 8.08 -9.16
C SER A 10 -3.61 9.60 -9.08
N GLY A 11 -3.44 10.26 -10.22
CA GLY A 11 -3.46 11.72 -10.33
C GLY A 11 -2.12 12.35 -9.97
N ALA A 12 -2.18 13.49 -9.29
CA ALA A 12 -1.02 14.24 -8.84
C ALA A 12 -1.18 14.67 -7.38
N VAL A 13 -0.08 14.83 -6.67
CA VAL A 13 -0.03 15.29 -5.28
C VAL A 13 0.89 16.49 -5.13
N HIS A 14 0.52 17.40 -4.23
CA HIS A 14 1.40 18.49 -3.83
C HIS A 14 2.30 18.03 -2.68
N ILE A 15 3.61 18.21 -2.86
CA ILE A 15 4.65 17.98 -1.85
C ILE A 15 5.48 19.26 -1.71
N ASP A 16 6.40 19.31 -0.75
CA ASP A 16 7.25 20.48 -0.47
C ASP A 16 8.04 21.01 -1.68
N HIS A 17 8.22 20.18 -2.71
CA HIS A 17 8.92 20.51 -3.94
C HIS A 17 8.02 20.69 -5.16
N GLY A 18 6.70 20.88 -4.95
CA GLY A 18 5.73 21.16 -6.00
C GLY A 18 4.74 20.02 -6.26
N VAL A 19 4.13 20.04 -7.45
CA VAL A 19 3.14 19.04 -7.86
C VAL A 19 3.81 17.91 -8.64
N TYR A 20 3.64 16.68 -8.18
CA TYR A 20 4.22 15.49 -8.78
C TYR A 20 3.14 14.47 -9.16
N PRO A 21 3.37 13.64 -10.20
CA PRO A 21 2.50 12.52 -10.49
C PRO A 21 2.47 11.54 -9.31
N VAL A 22 1.36 10.84 -9.14
CA VAL A 22 1.26 9.70 -8.22
C VAL A 22 1.69 8.43 -8.95
N PRO A 23 2.56 7.59 -8.37
CA PRO A 23 3.19 7.73 -7.05
C PRO A 23 4.29 8.80 -7.01
N ALA A 24 4.47 9.44 -5.84
CA ALA A 24 5.50 10.46 -5.66
C ALA A 24 6.92 9.87 -5.85
N PRO A 25 7.94 10.69 -6.19
CA PRO A 25 9.26 10.20 -6.59
C PRO A 25 9.90 9.21 -5.60
N ALA A 26 9.85 9.50 -4.29
CA ALA A 26 10.41 8.62 -3.27
C ALA A 26 9.68 7.28 -3.21
N THR A 27 8.35 7.29 -3.26
CA THR A 27 7.53 6.06 -3.31
C THR A 27 7.87 5.23 -4.54
N LEU A 28 7.96 5.88 -5.71
CA LEU A 28 8.26 5.21 -6.98
C LEU A 28 9.63 4.53 -6.99
N GLU A 29 10.65 5.21 -6.46
CA GLU A 29 11.99 4.65 -6.30
C GLU A 29 12.00 3.44 -5.38
N ILE A 30 11.29 3.53 -4.25
CA ILE A 30 11.18 2.41 -3.29
C ILE A 30 10.52 1.21 -3.96
N ILE A 31 9.37 1.36 -4.63
CA ILE A 31 8.58 0.22 -5.13
C ILE A 31 9.09 -0.43 -6.43
N LYS A 32 10.28 -0.05 -6.93
CA LYS A 32 10.91 -0.75 -8.07
C LYS A 32 10.97 -2.26 -7.82
N GLY A 33 10.47 -3.04 -8.78
CA GLY A 33 10.40 -4.50 -8.71
C GLY A 33 9.22 -5.07 -7.91
N VAL A 34 8.34 -4.22 -7.36
CA VAL A 34 7.16 -4.64 -6.58
C VAL A 34 5.90 -4.59 -7.44
N PRO A 35 5.01 -5.60 -7.41
CA PRO A 35 3.76 -5.56 -8.16
C PRO A 35 2.82 -4.47 -7.64
N LEU A 36 2.28 -3.68 -8.56
CA LEU A 36 1.43 -2.53 -8.27
C LEU A 36 -0.05 -2.87 -8.51
N LYS A 37 -0.91 -2.34 -7.65
CA LYS A 37 -2.36 -2.37 -7.82
C LYS A 37 -2.83 -1.02 -8.32
N LYS A 38 -3.52 -1.01 -9.46
CA LYS A 38 -4.20 0.19 -9.95
C LYS A 38 -5.29 0.63 -8.97
N SER A 39 -5.43 1.94 -8.79
CA SER A 39 -6.50 2.56 -8.03
C SER A 39 -6.92 3.85 -8.71
N ASP A 40 -8.22 4.14 -8.74
CA ASP A 40 -8.75 5.38 -9.34
C ASP A 40 -8.87 6.52 -8.32
N ILE A 41 -8.43 6.30 -7.07
CA ILE A 41 -8.42 7.32 -6.02
C ILE A 41 -7.35 8.36 -6.35
N GLN A 42 -7.78 9.62 -6.47
CA GLN A 42 -6.96 10.78 -6.88
C GLN A 42 -6.09 11.31 -5.73
N THR A 43 -5.27 10.44 -5.14
CA THR A 43 -4.23 10.81 -4.16
C THR A 43 -3.21 9.69 -4.07
N GLU A 44 -2.04 9.97 -3.51
CA GLU A 44 -1.10 8.92 -3.15
C GLU A 44 -1.65 8.11 -1.97
N LEU A 45 -1.93 6.83 -2.22
CA LEU A 45 -2.49 5.89 -1.24
C LEU A 45 -1.39 5.24 -0.40
N THR A 46 -0.32 4.78 -1.05
CA THR A 46 0.86 4.27 -0.37
C THR A 46 1.93 5.34 -0.39
N THR A 47 2.25 5.88 0.78
CA THR A 47 3.32 6.87 0.96
C THR A 47 4.70 6.19 1.06
N PRO A 48 5.82 6.94 1.01
CA PRO A 48 7.15 6.35 1.05
C PRO A 48 7.38 5.44 2.25
N THR A 49 6.87 5.81 3.43
CA THR A 49 6.99 5.00 4.66
C THR A 49 6.31 3.64 4.53
N GLY A 50 5.06 3.63 4.04
CA GLY A 50 4.31 2.38 3.85
C GLY A 50 4.95 1.48 2.79
N ALA A 51 5.42 2.08 1.70
CA ALA A 51 6.14 1.38 0.64
C ALA A 51 7.45 0.75 1.16
N ALA A 52 8.21 1.49 1.97
CA ALA A 52 9.46 1.00 2.55
C ALA A 52 9.22 -0.19 3.49
N ILE A 53 8.22 -0.11 4.36
CA ILE A 53 7.84 -1.21 5.25
C ILE A 53 7.46 -2.45 4.44
N ALA A 54 6.54 -2.30 3.48
CA ALA A 54 6.08 -3.42 2.66
C ALA A 54 7.23 -4.07 1.88
N LYS A 55 8.07 -3.27 1.20
CA LYS A 55 9.20 -3.80 0.42
C LYS A 55 10.28 -4.43 1.28
N HIS A 56 10.54 -3.89 2.46
CA HIS A 56 11.61 -4.41 3.33
C HIS A 56 11.22 -5.73 4.00
N PHE A 57 9.97 -5.87 4.44
CA PHE A 57 9.54 -7.04 5.22
C PHE A 57 8.84 -8.13 4.40
N ALA A 58 8.31 -7.83 3.21
CA ALA A 58 7.67 -8.84 2.38
C ALA A 58 8.71 -9.67 1.63
N ASP A 59 8.68 -10.99 1.85
CA ASP A 59 9.47 -11.97 1.09
C ASP A 59 8.83 -12.24 -0.27
N GLU A 60 7.50 -12.14 -0.34
CA GLU A 60 6.71 -12.39 -1.55
C GLU A 60 5.50 -11.46 -1.61
N PHE A 61 5.10 -11.11 -2.84
CA PHE A 61 3.87 -10.38 -3.10
C PHE A 61 2.82 -11.28 -3.77
N CYS A 62 1.77 -11.64 -3.03
CA CYS A 62 0.72 -12.55 -3.48
C CYS A 62 -0.66 -12.17 -2.91
N THR A 63 -1.70 -12.90 -3.30
CA THR A 63 -3.02 -12.82 -2.65
C THR A 63 -2.99 -13.55 -1.30
N ILE A 64 -4.08 -13.48 -0.54
CA ILE A 64 -4.19 -14.26 0.72
C ILE A 64 -3.97 -15.74 0.39
N PRO A 65 -3.01 -16.41 1.05
CA PRO A 65 -2.69 -17.81 0.78
C PRO A 65 -3.73 -18.72 1.43
N HIS A 66 -3.64 -20.03 1.15
CA HIS A 66 -4.39 -21.02 1.90
C HIS A 66 -3.84 -21.08 3.34
N MET A 67 -4.64 -20.63 4.31
CA MET A 67 -4.26 -20.57 5.72
C MET A 67 -5.50 -20.55 6.63
N THR A 68 -5.32 -20.98 7.88
CA THR A 68 -6.26 -20.75 8.99
C THR A 68 -5.91 -19.42 9.66
N VAL A 69 -6.83 -18.45 9.61
CA VAL A 69 -6.63 -17.14 10.25
C VAL A 69 -6.86 -17.25 11.75
N LEU A 70 -5.85 -16.90 12.54
CA LEU A 70 -5.88 -16.91 14.00
C LEU A 70 -6.21 -15.52 14.57
N GLN A 71 -5.65 -14.45 13.96
CA GLN A 71 -5.87 -13.07 14.40
C GLN A 71 -5.94 -12.11 13.21
N THR A 72 -6.62 -10.98 13.43
CA THR A 72 -6.67 -9.87 12.46
C THR A 72 -6.32 -8.55 13.15
N GLY A 73 -5.69 -7.65 12.40
CA GLY A 73 -5.36 -6.30 12.85
C GLY A 73 -5.66 -5.29 11.76
N TYR A 74 -6.05 -4.09 12.16
CA TYR A 74 -6.38 -2.99 11.25
C TYR A 74 -5.73 -1.70 11.71
N GLY A 75 -5.15 -0.97 10.76
CA GLY A 75 -4.70 0.41 10.95
C GLY A 75 -5.44 1.32 9.98
N ALA A 76 -6.03 2.41 10.48
CA ALA A 76 -6.72 3.38 9.65
C ALA A 76 -5.84 4.61 9.40
N GLY A 77 -5.80 5.06 8.15
CA GLY A 77 -5.23 6.37 7.81
C GLY A 77 -6.21 7.50 8.12
N THR A 78 -5.72 8.74 8.08
CA THR A 78 -6.50 9.94 8.42
C THR A 78 -7.40 10.45 7.29
N LYS A 79 -7.13 10.06 6.03
CA LYS A 79 -7.97 10.42 4.88
C LYS A 79 -9.20 9.53 4.82
N THR A 80 -10.36 10.12 4.49
CA THR A 80 -11.62 9.41 4.25
C THR A 80 -11.95 9.46 2.77
N PHE A 81 -12.42 8.33 2.21
CA PHE A 81 -12.92 8.27 0.84
C PHE A 81 -14.34 7.68 0.87
N GLU A 82 -15.23 8.20 0.02
CA GLU A 82 -16.66 7.87 0.03
C GLU A 82 -16.93 6.38 -0.17
N ASN A 83 -16.28 5.77 -1.16
CA ASN A 83 -16.49 4.37 -1.55
C ASN A 83 -15.25 3.48 -1.31
N HIS A 84 -14.32 3.92 -0.44
CA HIS A 84 -13.09 3.17 -0.19
C HIS A 84 -12.56 3.36 1.24
N PRO A 85 -12.41 2.28 2.02
CA PRO A 85 -11.82 2.40 3.35
C PRO A 85 -10.31 2.64 3.24
N ASN A 86 -9.81 3.66 3.93
CA ASN A 86 -8.37 3.93 4.04
C ASN A 86 -7.74 3.09 5.15
N ILE A 87 -7.65 1.77 4.94
CA ILE A 87 -7.21 0.81 5.94
C ILE A 87 -6.07 -0.08 5.45
N LEU A 88 -5.12 -0.34 6.34
CA LEU A 88 -4.18 -1.46 6.26
C LEU A 88 -4.75 -2.61 7.08
N ARG A 89 -4.74 -3.83 6.51
CA ARG A 89 -5.15 -5.06 7.20
C ARG A 89 -3.96 -6.01 7.34
N VAL A 90 -3.81 -6.57 8.53
CA VAL A 90 -2.85 -7.64 8.85
C VAL A 90 -3.61 -8.90 9.23
N LEU A 91 -3.14 -10.05 8.75
CA LEU A 91 -3.64 -11.37 9.09
C LEU A 91 -2.50 -12.17 9.72
N ILE A 92 -2.77 -12.83 10.84
CA ILE A 92 -1.85 -13.79 11.47
C ILE A 92 -2.54 -15.15 11.44
N GLY A 93 -1.82 -16.17 10.99
CA GLY A 93 -2.36 -17.52 10.94
C GLY A 93 -1.32 -18.55 10.52
N GLU A 94 -1.80 -19.77 10.32
CA GLU A 94 -0.98 -20.95 10.02
C GLU A 94 -1.49 -21.67 8.76
N ALA A 95 -0.58 -22.28 8.00
CA ALA A 95 -0.87 -22.98 6.76
C ALA A 95 -1.06 -24.48 6.97
#